data_AF-A0A1B8EEH5-F1
#
_entry.id   AF-A0A1B8EEH5-F1
#
_cell.length_a   1.000
_cell.length_b   1.000
_cell.length_c   1.000
_cell.angle_alpha   90.00
_cell.angle_beta   90.00
_cell.angle_gamma   90.00
#
_symmetry.space_group_name_H-M   'P 1'
#
loop_
_entity.id
_entity.type
_entity.pdbx_description
1 polymer ?
#
loop_
_entity_poly.entity_id
_entity_poly.type
_entity_poly.pdbx_seq_one_letter_code
_entity_poly.pdbx_strand_id
1 'polypeptide(L)'
;MAPRTPEAESFFHAVYAAIQEIPPGHVTSYAHIAKLIGTRTSSLLPRYSTTPDREPQLTVPSPKPAQRPRQVGVCLKHLPDDPAQRFNNQTVPWQRVISAKGIISPRGHPSGAANQATVLRGEGVTVSTGALGEFLVDFGEYGWFPRQLPSDEAAGVKLDSSEEED
;
A
#
# COMPACT_ATOMS: atom_id res chain seq x y z
N MET A 1 16.36 0.79 19.28
CA MET A 1 15.80 0.58 17.92
C MET A 1 16.91 0.95 16.95
N ALA A 2 17.40 0.03 16.12
CA ALA A 2 18.47 0.36 15.16
C ALA A 2 17.99 1.47 14.20
N PRO A 3 18.85 2.42 13.81
CA PRO A 3 18.47 3.45 12.83
C PRO A 3 18.04 2.74 11.54
N ARG A 4 16.82 3.02 11.07
CA ARG A 4 16.36 2.53 9.77
C ARG A 4 17.24 3.15 8.70
N THR A 5 17.52 2.40 7.64
CA THR A 5 18.26 2.98 6.51
C THR A 5 17.38 4.05 5.84
N PRO A 6 17.97 5.10 5.23
CA PRO A 6 17.21 6.17 4.56
C PRO A 6 16.22 5.65 3.51
N GLU A 7 16.55 4.53 2.86
CA GLU A 7 15.69 3.87 1.87
C GLU A 7 14.46 3.24 2.52
N ALA A 8 14.64 2.63 3.70
CA ALA A 8 13.53 2.06 4.47
C ALA A 8 12.58 3.15 4.98
N GLU A 9 13.11 4.29 5.43
CA GLU A 9 12.28 5.42 5.87
C GLU A 9 11.49 6.02 4.71
N SER A 10 12.14 6.18 3.55
CA SER A 10 11.47 6.64 2.32
C SER A 10 10.34 5.70 1.90
N PHE A 11 10.56 4.37 1.99
CA PHE A 11 9.52 3.37 1.73
C PHE A 11 8.35 3.48 2.71
N PHE A 12 8.62 3.64 4.01
CA PHE A 12 7.57 3.81 5.03
C PHE A 12 6.74 5.07 4.76
N HIS A 13 7.39 6.20 4.46
CA HIS A 13 6.70 7.45 4.14
C HIS A 13 5.84 7.32 2.87
N ALA A 14 6.35 6.65 1.84
CA ALA A 14 5.59 6.42 0.61
C ALA A 14 4.34 5.56 0.87
N VAL A 15 4.45 4.50 1.69
CA VAL A 15 3.32 3.66 2.12
C VAL A 15 2.29 4.48 2.88
N TYR A 16 2.71 5.27 3.88
CA TYR A 16 1.78 6.08 4.67
C TYR A 16 1.09 7.15 3.83
N ALA A 17 1.82 7.82 2.94
CA ALA A 17 1.24 8.80 2.02
C ALA A 17 0.18 8.17 1.10
N ALA A 18 0.46 6.98 0.53
CA ALA A 18 -0.52 6.28 -0.31
C ALA A 18 -1.79 5.88 0.45
N ILE A 19 -1.66 5.50 1.72
CA ILE A 19 -2.82 5.13 2.55
C ILE A 19 -3.66 6.36 2.90
N GLN A 20 -3.06 7.54 3.04
CA GLN A 20 -3.79 8.79 3.26
C GLN A 20 -4.65 9.21 2.07
N GLU A 21 -4.35 8.71 0.87
CA GLU A 21 -5.13 9.01 -0.35
C GLU A 21 -6.40 8.16 -0.48
N ILE A 22 -6.57 7.14 0.38
CA ILE A 22 -7.78 6.29 0.35
C ILE A 22 -8.95 7.14 0.87
N PRO A 23 -10.02 7.35 0.09
CA PRO A 23 -11.16 8.13 0.53
C PRO A 23 -11.92 7.44 1.69
N PRO A 24 -12.62 8.20 2.55
CA PRO A 24 -13.51 7.62 3.55
C PRO A 24 -14.58 6.76 2.89
N GLY A 25 -15.02 5.72 3.60
CA GLY A 25 -15.99 4.76 3.07
C GLY A 25 -15.41 3.82 2.01
N HIS A 26 -14.10 3.83 1.77
CA HIS A 26 -13.45 2.90 0.83
C HIS A 26 -12.34 2.11 1.50
N VAL A 27 -12.08 0.93 0.95
CA VAL A 27 -11.06 -0.01 1.41
C VAL A 27 -10.14 -0.43 0.27
N THR A 28 -8.91 -0.79 0.59
CA THR A 28 -7.94 -1.30 -0.38
C THR A 28 -7.20 -2.50 0.19
N SER A 29 -6.37 -3.15 -0.63
CA SER A 29 -5.60 -4.32 -0.20
C SER A 29 -4.12 -4.02 0.03
N TYR A 30 -3.48 -4.79 0.93
CA TYR A 30 -2.03 -4.75 1.14
C TYR A 30 -1.23 -4.94 -0.15
N ALA A 31 -1.71 -5.85 -1.01
CA ALA A 31 -1.08 -6.12 -2.31
C ALA A 31 -1.21 -4.92 -3.24
N HIS A 32 -2.37 -4.25 -3.25
CA HIS A 32 -2.58 -3.08 -4.09
C HIS A 32 -1.71 -1.89 -3.68
N ILE A 33 -1.62 -1.59 -2.38
CA ILE A 33 -0.68 -0.55 -1.90
C ILE A 33 0.77 -0.92 -2.27
N ALA A 34 1.17 -2.18 -2.10
CA ALA A 34 2.51 -2.61 -2.50
C ALA A 34 2.77 -2.47 -4.01
N LYS A 35 1.74 -2.66 -4.84
CA LYS A 35 1.80 -2.43 -6.29
C LYS A 35 2.00 -0.95 -6.61
N LEU A 36 1.22 -0.06 -5.99
CA LEU A 36 1.31 1.40 -6.20
C LEU A 36 2.65 1.98 -5.73
N ILE A 37 3.21 1.48 -4.63
CA ILE A 37 4.53 1.94 -4.16
C ILE A 37 5.66 1.32 -4.98
N GLY A 38 5.51 0.05 -5.39
CA GLY A 38 6.51 -0.64 -6.22
C GLY A 38 6.73 0.07 -7.56
N THR A 39 5.69 0.62 -8.18
CA THR A 39 5.80 1.44 -9.39
C THR A 39 6.53 2.76 -9.13
N ARG A 40 6.29 3.43 -7.99
CA ARG A 40 7.01 4.66 -7.59
C ARG A 40 8.50 4.44 -7.31
N THR A 41 8.87 3.38 -6.60
CA THR A 41 10.29 3.15 -6.27
C THR A 41 11.10 2.77 -7.51
N SER A 42 10.47 2.15 -8.51
CA SER A 42 11.11 1.85 -9.79
C SER A 42 11.41 3.10 -10.62
N SER A 43 10.65 4.19 -10.46
CA SER A 43 10.85 5.45 -11.19
C SER A 43 11.77 6.44 -10.47
N LEU A 44 11.91 6.33 -9.14
CA LEU A 44 12.74 7.24 -8.32
C LEU A 44 14.19 6.78 -8.15
N LEU A 45 14.55 5.55 -8.55
CA LEU A 45 15.94 5.08 -8.52
C LEU A 45 16.61 5.34 -9.88
N PRO A 46 17.69 6.14 -9.94
CA PRO A 46 18.44 6.29 -11.16
C PRO A 46 19.13 4.96 -11.52
N ARG A 47 19.03 4.57 -12.80
CA ARG A 47 19.63 3.36 -13.38
C ARG A 47 21.16 3.45 -13.48
N TYR A 48 21.87 3.83 -12.42
CA TYR A 48 23.33 3.84 -12.42
C TYR A 48 23.86 2.53 -11.85
N SER A 49 24.10 1.56 -12.74
CA SER A 49 25.23 0.64 -12.57
C SER A 49 26.36 1.18 -13.43
N THR A 50 27.20 2.04 -12.88
CA THR A 50 28.45 2.43 -13.54
C THR A 50 29.45 1.30 -13.33
N THR A 51 29.35 0.25 -14.15
CA THR A 51 30.50 -0.63 -14.42
C THR A 51 31.10 -0.20 -15.75
N PRO A 52 32.27 0.46 -15.75
CA PRO A 52 32.92 0.88 -16.99
C PRO A 52 33.71 -0.32 -17.54
N ASP A 53 33.05 -1.32 -18.13
CA ASP A 53 33.64 -2.28 -19.09
C ASP A 53 32.71 -3.47 -19.41
N ARG A 54 31.56 -3.25 -20.07
CA ARG A 54 30.88 -4.38 -20.73
C ARG A 54 29.96 -3.99 -21.90
N GLU A 55 30.17 -4.72 -23.01
CA GLU A 55 29.47 -4.71 -24.30
C GLU A 55 27.93 -4.56 -24.24
N PRO A 56 27.29 -4.11 -25.35
CA PRO A 56 25.86 -3.82 -25.38
C PRO A 56 25.08 -5.14 -25.43
N GLN A 57 24.62 -5.59 -24.26
CA GLN A 57 23.79 -6.78 -24.16
C GLN A 57 22.30 -6.39 -24.10
N LEU A 58 21.61 -6.85 -25.15
CA LEU A 58 20.17 -7.09 -25.30
C LEU A 58 19.32 -6.78 -24.06
N THR A 59 18.43 -5.79 -24.19
CA THR A 59 17.48 -5.33 -23.18
C THR A 59 16.65 -6.49 -22.65
N VAL A 60 17.06 -7.05 -21.51
CA VAL A 60 16.24 -7.98 -20.74
C VAL A 60 15.01 -7.22 -20.22
N PRO A 61 13.80 -7.82 -20.23
CA PRO A 61 12.63 -7.17 -19.66
C PRO A 61 12.90 -6.88 -18.19
N SER A 62 12.73 -5.61 -17.82
CA SER A 62 12.88 -5.11 -16.46
C SER A 62 12.16 -6.04 -15.47
N PRO A 63 12.81 -6.50 -14.38
CA PRO A 63 12.10 -7.28 -13.37
C PRO A 63 10.99 -6.39 -12.79
N LYS A 64 9.72 -6.84 -12.92
CA LYS A 64 8.56 -6.19 -12.29
C LYS A 64 8.95 -5.86 -10.85
N PRO A 65 8.79 -4.61 -10.37
CA PRO A 65 9.22 -4.24 -9.03
C PRO A 65 8.58 -5.22 -8.05
N ALA A 66 9.41 -5.87 -7.23
CA ALA A 66 8.94 -6.89 -6.31
C ALA A 66 7.87 -6.25 -5.42
N GLN A 67 6.61 -6.66 -5.60
CA GLN A 67 5.53 -6.20 -4.75
C GLN A 67 5.75 -6.81 -3.37
N ARG A 68 5.91 -5.97 -2.34
CA ARG A 68 6.21 -6.41 -0.97
C ARG A 68 5.02 -6.16 -0.03
N PRO A 69 3.88 -6.86 -0.19
CA PRO A 69 2.70 -6.69 0.68
C PRO A 69 3.01 -6.97 2.15
N ARG A 70 3.95 -7.89 2.42
CA ARG A 70 4.43 -8.16 3.79
C ARG A 70 5.12 -6.93 4.40
N GLN A 71 5.91 -6.18 3.62
CA GLN A 71 6.57 -4.98 4.12
C GLN A 71 5.57 -3.86 4.41
N VAL A 72 4.53 -3.69 3.59
CA VAL A 72 3.42 -2.76 3.89
C VAL A 72 2.77 -3.10 5.24
N GLY A 73 2.53 -4.39 5.49
CA GLY A 73 2.04 -4.87 6.78
C GLY A 73 2.98 -4.55 7.95
N VAL A 74 4.29 -4.59 7.74
CA VAL A 74 5.30 -4.21 8.75
C VAL A 74 5.27 -2.70 9.00
N CYS A 75 5.11 -1.86 7.98
CA CYS A 75 4.95 -0.41 8.16
C CYS A 75 3.78 -0.10 9.09
N LEU A 76 2.59 -0.66 8.80
CA LEU A 76 1.41 -0.44 9.64
C LEU A 76 1.55 -0.96 11.08
N LYS A 77 2.38 -1.99 11.32
CA LYS A 77 2.66 -2.48 12.68
C LYS A 77 3.55 -1.54 13.50
N HIS A 78 4.32 -0.68 12.83
CA HIS A 78 5.23 0.28 13.47
C HIS A 78 4.73 1.72 13.30
N LEU A 79 3.43 1.88 13.02
CA LEU A 79 2.80 3.19 12.97
C LEU A 79 2.76 3.75 14.41
N PRO A 80 3.34 4.93 14.65
CA PRO A 80 3.45 5.48 15.99
C PRO A 80 2.09 6.03 16.47
N ASP A 81 1.85 5.93 17.77
CA ASP A 81 0.69 6.54 18.43
C ASP A 81 0.89 8.03 18.73
N ASP A 82 2.12 8.53 18.61
CA ASP A 82 2.48 9.91 18.95
C ASP A 82 1.85 10.91 17.95
N PRO A 83 0.94 11.78 18.39
CA PRO A 83 0.28 12.75 17.51
C PRO A 83 1.22 13.83 16.99
N ALA A 84 2.41 14.02 17.60
CA ALA A 84 3.41 14.97 17.11
C ALA A 84 4.12 14.47 15.85
N GLN A 85 4.04 13.17 15.53
CA GLN A 85 4.64 12.64 14.31
C GLN A 85 3.76 12.92 13.10
N ARG A 86 4.41 13.26 11.97
CA ARG A 86 3.75 13.53 10.68
C ARG A 86 2.79 12.40 10.27
N PHE A 87 3.21 11.16 10.48
CA PHE A 87 2.41 9.96 10.24
C PHE A 87 2.17 9.27 11.57
N ASN A 88 0.91 9.12 11.95
CA ASN A 88 0.51 8.50 13.21
C ASN A 88 -0.83 7.75 13.04
N ASN A 89 -1.26 7.04 14.08
CA ASN A 89 -2.50 6.25 14.07
C ASN A 89 -3.79 7.07 13.85
N GLN A 90 -3.76 8.39 13.98
CA GLN A 90 -4.89 9.29 13.71
C GLN A 90 -4.87 9.84 12.27
N THR A 91 -3.68 10.08 11.71
CA THR A 91 -3.54 10.68 10.37
C THR A 91 -3.48 9.66 9.24
N VAL A 92 -3.08 8.42 9.52
CA VAL A 92 -2.99 7.35 8.53
C VAL A 92 -4.17 6.38 8.74
N PRO A 93 -5.13 6.28 7.80
CA PRO A 93 -6.33 5.44 7.95
C PRO A 93 -6.01 3.96 7.70
N TRP A 94 -5.19 3.38 8.57
CA TRP A 94 -4.73 2.00 8.47
C TRP A 94 -5.89 0.98 8.48
N GLN A 95 -7.04 1.34 9.08
CA GLN A 95 -8.26 0.53 9.07
C GLN A 95 -8.81 0.24 7.66
N ARG A 96 -8.50 1.09 6.67
CA ARG A 96 -8.96 0.92 5.28
C ARG A 96 -8.17 -0.13 4.51
N VAL A 97 -7.07 -0.65 5.07
CA VAL A 97 -6.21 -1.64 4.39
C VAL A 97 -6.51 -3.05 4.91
N ILE A 98 -7.05 -3.90 4.04
CA ILE A 98 -7.50 -5.26 4.36
C ILE A 98 -6.85 -6.33 3.46
N SER A 99 -7.17 -7.60 3.70
CA SER A 99 -6.68 -8.70 2.87
C SER A 99 -7.18 -8.57 1.43
N ALA A 100 -6.42 -9.09 0.45
CA ALA A 100 -6.85 -9.16 -0.94
C ALA A 100 -8.12 -10.00 -1.15
N LYS A 101 -8.53 -10.80 -0.16
CA LYS A 101 -9.80 -11.55 -0.16
C LYS A 101 -11.00 -10.74 0.36
N GLY A 102 -10.83 -9.46 0.70
CA GLY A 102 -11.87 -8.65 1.36
C GLY A 102 -12.04 -8.97 2.85
N ILE A 103 -11.19 -9.82 3.42
CA ILE A 103 -11.28 -10.26 4.83
C ILE A 103 -10.49 -9.31 5.73
N ILE A 104 -11.12 -8.87 6.82
CA ILE A 104 -10.46 -8.13 7.91
C ILE A 104 -9.69 -9.14 8.77
N SER A 105 -8.36 -9.09 8.71
CA SER A 105 -7.51 -10.03 9.45
C SER A 105 -7.46 -9.69 10.94
N PRO A 106 -7.58 -10.66 11.86
CA PRO A 106 -7.35 -10.46 13.29
C PRO A 106 -5.86 -10.17 13.52
N ARG A 107 -5.51 -8.89 13.58
CA ARG A 107 -4.12 -8.43 13.78
C ARG A 107 -3.72 -8.65 15.23
N GLY A 108 -3.20 -9.84 15.54
CA GLY A 108 -2.54 -10.16 16.82
C GLY A 108 -3.45 -10.27 18.05
N HIS A 109 -4.70 -9.82 17.98
CA HIS A 109 -5.69 -9.99 19.04
C HIS A 109 -7.08 -10.30 18.45
N PRO A 110 -7.90 -11.17 19.07
CA PRO A 110 -9.21 -11.59 18.53
C PRO A 110 -10.18 -10.42 18.31
N SER A 111 -10.14 -9.39 19.15
CA SER A 111 -11.01 -8.21 19.04
C SER A 111 -10.50 -7.17 18.03
N GLY A 112 -9.27 -7.29 17.53
CA GLY A 112 -8.68 -6.32 16.59
C GLY A 112 -9.47 -6.23 15.29
N ALA A 113 -9.96 -7.36 14.77
CA ALA A 113 -10.79 -7.38 13.56
C ALA A 113 -12.17 -6.75 13.82
N ALA A 114 -12.75 -6.95 15.00
CA ALA A 114 -14.04 -6.36 15.37
C ALA A 114 -13.93 -4.83 15.51
N ASN A 115 -12.87 -4.32 16.13
CA ASN A 115 -12.62 -2.89 16.23
C ASN A 115 -12.45 -2.26 14.85
N GLN A 116 -11.66 -2.88 13.97
CA GLN A 116 -11.49 -2.42 12.59
C GLN A 116 -12.82 -2.43 11.82
N ALA A 117 -13.64 -3.47 11.98
CA ALA A 117 -14.98 -3.55 11.39
C ALA A 117 -15.90 -2.43 11.90
N THR A 118 -15.87 -2.10 13.20
CA THR A 118 -16.66 -1.00 13.77
C THR A 118 -16.26 0.34 13.19
N VAL A 119 -14.95 0.61 13.06
CA VAL A 119 -14.48 1.87 12.46
C VAL A 119 -14.90 1.97 11.00
N LEU A 120 -14.75 0.88 10.23
CA LEU A 120 -15.18 0.83 8.82
C LEU A 120 -16.69 1.06 8.67
N ARG A 121 -17.51 0.44 9.53
CA ARG A 121 -18.97 0.69 9.57
C ARG A 121 -19.30 2.14 9.90
N GLY A 122 -18.55 2.76 10.81
CA GLY A 122 -18.68 4.19 11.14
C GLY A 122 -18.34 5.12 9.97
N GLU A 123 -17.49 4.66 9.04
CA GLU A 123 -17.19 5.36 7.79
C GLU A 123 -18.18 5.08 6.65
N GLY A 124 -19.20 4.25 6.89
CA GLY A 124 -20.20 3.87 5.88
C GLY A 124 -19.86 2.62 5.07
N VAL A 125 -18.84 1.85 5.45
CA VAL A 125 -18.49 0.58 4.79
C VAL A 125 -19.34 -0.56 5.36
N THR A 126 -20.05 -1.28 4.49
CA THR A 126 -20.79 -2.47 4.90
C THR A 126 -19.84 -3.63 5.15
N VAL A 127 -19.78 -4.09 6.41
CA VAL A 127 -18.97 -5.23 6.83
C VAL A 127 -19.88 -6.41 7.19
N SER A 128 -19.85 -7.45 6.36
CA SER A 128 -20.58 -8.71 6.54
C SER A 128 -19.82 -9.66 7.46
N THR A 129 -20.51 -10.55 8.13
CA THR A 129 -19.91 -11.61 8.97
C THR A 129 -20.09 -12.96 8.27
N GLY A 130 -18.99 -13.66 7.99
CA GLY A 130 -18.99 -14.97 7.36
C GLY A 130 -19.35 -16.11 8.32
N ALA A 131 -19.50 -17.32 7.78
CA ALA A 131 -19.89 -18.51 8.54
C ALA A 131 -18.90 -18.86 9.66
N LEU A 132 -17.62 -18.53 9.49
CA LEU A 132 -16.56 -18.75 10.48
C LEU A 132 -16.33 -17.54 11.41
N GLY A 133 -17.21 -16.53 11.38
CA GLY A 133 -17.07 -15.31 12.18
C GLY A 133 -16.03 -14.32 11.64
N GLU A 134 -15.56 -14.52 10.41
CA GLU A 134 -14.68 -13.56 9.73
C GLU A 134 -15.46 -12.34 9.24
N PHE A 135 -14.85 -11.16 9.31
CA PHE A 135 -15.47 -9.94 8.79
C PHE A 135 -15.04 -9.71 7.35
N LEU A 136 -16.00 -9.56 6.45
CA LEU A 136 -15.78 -9.39 5.02
C LEU A 136 -16.31 -8.04 4.54
N VAL A 137 -15.61 -7.44 3.59
CA VAL A 137 -15.99 -6.22 2.88
C VAL A 137 -16.06 -6.53 1.39
N ASP A 138 -17.11 -6.06 0.73
CA ASP A 138 -17.23 -6.17 -0.72
C ASP A 138 -16.36 -5.12 -1.40
N PHE A 139 -15.36 -5.58 -2.16
CA PHE A 139 -14.51 -4.72 -2.97
C PHE A 139 -15.21 -4.19 -4.23
N GLY A 140 -16.29 -4.82 -4.69
CA GLY A 140 -17.09 -4.29 -5.80
C GLY A 140 -17.76 -2.97 -5.44
N GLU A 141 -18.18 -2.82 -4.18
CA GLU A 141 -18.86 -1.62 -3.69
C GLU A 141 -17.90 -0.61 -3.05
N TYR A 142 -16.98 -1.08 -2.21
CA TYR A 142 -16.11 -0.20 -1.40
C TYR A 142 -14.64 -0.23 -1.84
N GLY A 143 -14.31 -0.94 -2.93
CA GLY A 143 -12.93 -1.12 -3.37
C GLY A 143 -12.32 0.14 -3.97
N TRP A 144 -11.19 0.59 -3.40
CA TRP A 144 -10.35 1.62 -3.97
C TRP A 144 -9.10 1.02 -4.60
N PHE A 145 -9.13 0.89 -5.92
CA PHE A 145 -8.08 0.24 -6.72
C PHE A 145 -7.64 1.10 -7.92
N PRO A 146 -7.11 2.32 -7.70
CA PRO A 146 -6.65 3.14 -8.81
C PRO A 146 -5.40 2.52 -9.45
N ARG A 147 -5.17 2.83 -10.73
CA ARG A 147 -3.97 2.38 -11.47
C ARG A 147 -2.70 3.11 -11.02
N GLN A 148 -2.86 4.35 -10.55
CA GLN A 148 -1.82 5.22 -10.00
C GLN A 148 -2.40 6.01 -8.82
N LEU A 149 -1.54 6.53 -7.95
CA LEU A 149 -2.00 7.38 -6.85
C LEU A 149 -2.51 8.71 -7.40
N PRO A 150 -3.64 9.24 -6.90
CA PRO A 150 -4.11 10.58 -7.25
C PRO A 150 -3.02 11.66 -7.15
N SER A 151 -2.12 11.57 -6.17
CA SER A 151 -0.98 12.48 -6.02
C SER A 151 0.05 12.36 -7.16
N ASP A 152 0.30 11.15 -7.66
CA ASP A 152 1.23 10.89 -8.77
C ASP A 152 0.63 11.32 -10.11
N GLU A 153 -0.67 11.09 -10.30
CA GLU A 153 -1.42 11.58 -11.46
C GLU A 153 -1.38 13.10 -11.54
N ALA A 154 -1.66 13.78 -10.42
CA ALA A 154 -1.60 15.23 -10.33
C ALA A 154 -0.18 15.78 -10.55
N ALA A 155 0.85 15.01 -10.17
CA ALA A 155 2.25 15.35 -10.41
C ALA A 155 2.73 15.03 -11.85
N GLY A 156 1.87 14.45 -12.70
CA GLY A 156 2.20 14.11 -14.09
C GLY A 156 3.22 12.98 -14.22
N VAL A 157 3.37 12.14 -13.19
CA VAL A 157 4.27 10.99 -13.22
C VAL A 157 3.70 9.97 -14.21
N LYS A 158 4.27 9.89 -15.41
CA LYS A 158 3.87 8.88 -16.39
C LYS A 158 4.17 7.49 -15.82
N LEU A 159 3.13 6.68 -15.63
CA LEU A 159 3.30 5.24 -15.57
C LEU A 159 4.04 4.83 -16.85
N ASP A 160 5.12 4.08 -16.71
CA ASP A 160 5.73 3.39 -17.85
C ASP A 160 4.71 2.34 -18.32
N SER A 161 3.77 2.77 -19.16
CA SER A 161 2.81 1.92 -19.84
C SER A 161 3.52 1.21 -20.98
N SER A 162 4.47 0.35 -20.65
CA SER A 162 4.94 -0.69 -21.56
C SER A 162 3.84 -1.76 -21.65
N GLU A 163 2.78 -1.51 -22.43
CA GLU A 163 1.83 -2.47 -23.03
C GLU A 163 0.65 -1.71 -23.71
N GLU A 164 0.93 -1.03 -24.81
CA GLU A 164 0.03 -1.03 -25.99
C GLU A 164 0.82 -1.74 -27.09
N GLU A 165 0.49 -2.99 -27.40
CA GLU A 165 0.79 -3.56 -28.72
C GLU A 165 -0.44 -4.33 -29.20
N ASP A 166 -0.73 -4.07 -30.48
CA ASP A 166 -1.84 -4.43 -31.37
C ASP A 166 -2.05 -5.95 -31.53
#